data_AF-A0A1E4TMG2-F1
#
_entry.id   AF-A0A1E4TMG2-F1
#
_cell.length_a   1.000
_cell.length_b   1.000
_cell.length_c   1.000
_cell.angle_alpha   90.00
_cell.angle_beta   90.00
_cell.angle_gamma   90.00
#
_symmetry.space_group_name_H-M   'P 1'
#
loop_
_entity.id
_entity.type
_entity.pdbx_description
1 polymer ?
#
loop_
_entity_poly.entity_id
_entity_poly.type
_entity_poly.pdbx_seq_one_letter_code
_entity_poly.pdbx_strand_id
1 'polypeptide(L)'
;KKGKPVLRSDGTRESTVVAGIVIESTELTQCVVVTTGVKAQPANQLEHRVHDSHAEILAIRAFNLYLFLNPERADIIKSAKVHLYVSEMPCGDASMSLVASRSASSEEWLAPDSLGKDSIARGRANFSRLGIVRTKPGRPDSPVSHSKSCSDKLARYQFISLTRSFVSPVCDPIYFYSLIVPKNQIWETDVHRCWTERL
;
A
#
# COMPACT_ATOMS: atom_id res chain seq x y z
N LYS A 1 -13.08 -15.90 -20.53
CA LYS A 1 -11.61 -16.04 -20.71
C LYS A 1 -10.79 -14.82 -20.25
N LYS A 2 -11.39 -13.66 -19.93
CA LYS A 2 -10.70 -12.54 -19.26
C LYS A 2 -10.81 -12.70 -17.73
N GLY A 3 -9.70 -12.52 -17.00
CA GLY A 3 -9.69 -12.42 -15.53
C GLY A 3 -9.31 -13.67 -14.73
N LYS A 4 -8.96 -14.80 -15.37
CA LYS A 4 -8.36 -15.94 -14.66
C LYS A 4 -6.83 -15.79 -14.67
N PRO A 5 -6.12 -16.12 -13.56
CA PRO A 5 -4.67 -16.23 -13.53
C PRO A 5 -4.12 -16.98 -14.75
N VAL A 6 -3.30 -16.32 -15.55
CA VAL A 6 -2.60 -16.94 -16.68
C VAL A 6 -1.18 -17.33 -16.23
N LEU A 7 -0.59 -18.36 -16.85
CA LEU A 7 0.85 -18.59 -16.73
C LEU A 7 1.58 -17.54 -17.57
N ARG A 8 2.49 -16.80 -16.94
CA ARG A 8 3.42 -15.90 -17.63
C ARG A 8 4.42 -16.71 -18.45
N SER A 9 5.13 -16.03 -19.36
CA SER A 9 6.15 -16.62 -20.22
C SER A 9 7.31 -17.28 -19.46
N ASP A 10 7.51 -16.90 -18.19
CA ASP A 10 8.51 -17.45 -17.28
C ASP A 10 7.99 -18.64 -16.44
N GLY A 11 6.77 -19.12 -16.70
CA GLY A 11 6.15 -20.22 -15.96
C GLY A 11 5.52 -19.83 -14.61
N THR A 12 5.54 -18.55 -14.23
CA THR A 12 4.88 -18.09 -13.01
C THR A 12 3.37 -17.90 -13.24
N ARG A 13 2.53 -18.34 -12.28
CA ARG A 13 1.09 -18.02 -12.34
C ARG A 13 0.86 -16.56 -11.99
N GLU A 14 0.04 -15.86 -12.77
CA GLU A 14 -0.41 -14.52 -12.44
C GLU A 14 -1.16 -14.52 -11.11
N SER A 15 -0.55 -13.94 -10.09
CA SER A 15 -1.21 -13.60 -8.84
C SER A 15 -1.59 -12.11 -8.82
N THR A 16 -2.60 -11.78 -8.02
CA THR A 16 -2.87 -10.41 -7.58
C THR A 16 -2.36 -10.25 -6.14
N VAL A 17 -2.17 -9.00 -5.72
CA VAL A 17 -1.87 -8.71 -4.31
C VAL A 17 -3.14 -8.92 -3.50
N VAL A 18 -3.00 -9.59 -2.35
CA VAL A 18 -4.00 -9.78 -1.31
C VAL A 18 -3.56 -8.97 -0.09
N ALA A 19 -4.51 -8.29 0.55
CA ALA A 19 -4.28 -7.65 1.84
C ALA A 19 -5.44 -7.93 2.79
N GLY A 20 -5.16 -7.98 4.08
CA GLY A 20 -6.18 -8.16 5.10
C GLY A 20 -5.83 -7.47 6.41
N ILE A 21 -6.87 -7.12 7.18
CA ILE A 21 -6.72 -6.54 8.51
C ILE A 21 -7.21 -7.54 9.54
N VAL A 22 -6.33 -7.83 10.50
CA VAL A 22 -6.55 -8.75 11.61
C VAL A 22 -6.53 -7.95 12.90
N ILE A 23 -7.51 -8.22 13.77
CA ILE A 23 -7.58 -7.66 15.12
C ILE A 23 -7.18 -8.78 16.08
N GLU A 24 -6.18 -8.53 16.92
CA GLU A 24 -5.71 -9.41 17.99
C GLU A 24 -6.04 -8.77 19.35
N SER A 25 -6.90 -9.42 20.11
CA SER A 25 -7.19 -9.12 21.51
C SER A 25 -6.77 -10.29 22.40
N THR A 26 -6.90 -10.15 23.71
CA THR A 26 -6.64 -11.24 24.66
C THR A 26 -7.54 -12.46 24.45
N GLU A 27 -8.76 -12.25 23.94
CA GLU A 27 -9.78 -13.30 23.82
C GLU A 27 -9.98 -13.78 22.39
N LEU A 28 -9.64 -12.97 21.40
CA LEU A 28 -9.94 -13.24 19.99
C LEU A 28 -8.90 -12.66 19.04
N THR A 29 -8.51 -13.49 18.08
CA THR A 29 -7.79 -13.09 16.86
C THR A 29 -8.70 -13.31 15.65
N GLN A 30 -9.10 -12.22 14.98
CA GLN A 30 -10.05 -12.28 13.88
C GLN A 30 -9.60 -11.46 12.67
N CYS A 31 -9.65 -12.07 11.49
CA CYS A 31 -9.55 -11.34 10.23
C CYS A 31 -10.91 -10.66 9.94
N VAL A 32 -10.92 -9.34 9.87
CA VAL A 32 -12.15 -8.54 9.67
C VAL A 32 -12.30 -8.01 8.26
N VAL A 33 -11.21 -7.99 7.49
CA VAL A 33 -11.18 -7.45 6.13
C VAL A 33 -10.24 -8.29 5.28
N VAL A 34 -10.67 -8.61 4.05
CA VAL A 34 -9.82 -9.16 2.98
C VAL A 34 -10.11 -8.39 1.70
N THR A 35 -9.06 -8.01 0.98
CA THR A 35 -9.13 -7.25 -0.27
C THR A 35 -8.07 -7.71 -1.25
N THR A 36 -8.25 -7.39 -2.52
CA THR A 36 -7.25 -7.59 -3.56
C THR A 36 -7.18 -6.39 -4.49
N GLY A 37 -6.04 -6.19 -5.13
CA GLY A 37 -5.92 -5.20 -6.20
C GLY A 37 -4.54 -4.55 -6.31
N VAL A 38 -4.27 -3.99 -7.49
CA VAL A 38 -2.95 -3.47 -7.90
C VAL A 38 -3.05 -2.25 -8.83
N LYS A 39 -4.23 -1.63 -8.90
CA LYS A 39 -4.51 -0.54 -9.85
C LYS A 39 -4.87 0.75 -9.13
N ALA A 40 -4.49 1.87 -9.72
CA ALA A 40 -4.95 3.20 -9.35
C ALA A 40 -5.53 3.90 -10.58
N GLN A 41 -6.50 4.77 -10.37
CA GLN A 41 -7.21 5.47 -11.44
C GLN A 41 -6.33 6.58 -12.03
N PRO A 42 -6.38 6.77 -13.36
CA PRO A 42 -5.88 7.97 -14.02
C PRO A 42 -6.45 9.26 -13.42
N ALA A 43 -5.65 10.32 -13.42
CA ALA A 43 -6.05 11.64 -12.95
C ALA A 43 -7.29 12.20 -13.67
N ASN A 44 -7.46 11.87 -14.94
CA ASN A 44 -8.60 12.29 -15.76
C ASN A 44 -9.84 11.38 -15.63
N GLN A 45 -9.83 10.39 -14.75
CA GLN A 45 -10.92 9.41 -14.56
C GLN A 45 -11.33 9.26 -13.09
N LEU A 46 -11.26 10.34 -12.32
CA LEU A 46 -11.54 10.30 -10.87
C LEU A 46 -13.01 10.45 -10.50
N GLU A 47 -13.84 10.95 -11.41
CA GLU A 47 -15.25 11.24 -11.13
C GLU A 47 -16.00 9.98 -10.66
N HIS A 48 -16.48 10.01 -9.41
CA HIS A 48 -17.18 8.92 -8.71
C HIS A 48 -16.46 7.56 -8.68
N ARG A 49 -15.13 7.53 -8.84
CA ARG A 49 -14.33 6.30 -8.88
C ARG A 49 -13.37 6.21 -7.69
N VAL A 50 -13.08 4.98 -7.28
CA VAL A 50 -12.06 4.73 -6.24
C VAL A 50 -10.69 5.04 -6.81
N HIS A 51 -10.06 6.13 -6.34
CA HIS A 51 -8.77 6.60 -6.85
C HIS A 51 -7.64 5.56 -6.74
N ASP A 52 -7.59 4.78 -5.66
CA ASP A 52 -6.55 3.78 -5.44
C ASP A 52 -7.16 2.46 -4.98
N SER A 53 -7.00 1.44 -5.81
CA SER A 53 -7.52 0.08 -5.62
C SER A 53 -6.39 -0.91 -5.37
N HIS A 54 -5.25 -0.47 -4.83
CA HIS A 54 -4.28 -1.39 -4.23
C HIS A 54 -4.89 -2.08 -3.01
N ALA A 55 -4.59 -3.38 -2.85
CA ALA A 55 -5.19 -4.21 -1.81
C ALA A 55 -5.06 -3.57 -0.43
N GLU A 56 -3.86 -3.19 -0.01
CA GLU A 56 -3.60 -2.59 1.31
C GLU A 56 -4.34 -1.27 1.53
N ILE A 57 -4.60 -0.51 0.47
CA ILE A 57 -5.38 0.74 0.55
C ILE A 57 -6.88 0.45 0.63
N LEU A 58 -7.36 -0.53 -0.13
CA LEU A 58 -8.74 -0.99 -0.04
C LEU A 58 -9.02 -1.61 1.33
N ALA A 59 -8.08 -2.37 1.91
CA ALA A 59 -8.21 -2.97 3.23
C ALA A 59 -8.51 -1.90 4.28
N ILE A 60 -7.79 -0.78 4.25
CA ILE A 60 -7.97 0.33 5.20
C ILE A 60 -9.30 1.04 4.98
N ARG A 61 -9.73 1.21 3.72
CA ARG A 61 -11.06 1.76 3.41
C ARG A 61 -12.18 0.86 3.91
N ALA A 62 -12.07 -0.44 3.66
CA ALA A 62 -13.02 -1.44 4.12
C ALA A 62 -13.03 -1.56 5.65
N PHE A 63 -11.88 -1.37 6.31
CA PHE A 63 -11.80 -1.32 7.77
C PHE A 63 -12.55 -0.13 8.36
N ASN A 64 -12.47 1.05 7.73
CA ASN A 64 -13.28 2.19 8.14
C ASN A 64 -14.78 1.92 7.96
N LEU A 65 -15.19 1.25 6.88
CA LEU A 65 -16.57 0.82 6.71
C LEU A 65 -16.99 -0.21 7.77
N TYR A 66 -16.13 -1.17 8.09
CA TYR A 66 -16.36 -2.16 9.14
C TYR A 66 -16.57 -1.49 10.51
N LEU A 67 -15.71 -0.54 10.88
CA LEU A 67 -15.87 0.25 12.11
C LEU A 67 -17.20 1.02 12.14
N PHE A 68 -17.55 1.66 11.02
CA PHE A 68 -18.79 2.42 10.92
C PHE A 68 -20.05 1.57 11.04
N LEU A 69 -20.03 0.37 10.44
CA LEU A 69 -21.17 -0.56 10.48
C LEU A 69 -21.26 -1.34 11.81
N ASN A 70 -20.20 -1.33 12.62
CA ASN A 70 -20.11 -2.05 13.89
C ASN A 70 -19.57 -1.13 15.00
N PRO A 71 -20.27 -0.01 15.32
CA PRO A 71 -19.80 0.95 16.30
C PRO A 71 -19.61 0.34 17.69
N GLU A 72 -20.35 -0.71 18.04
CA GLU A 72 -20.21 -1.46 19.29
C GLU A 72 -18.86 -2.19 19.40
N ARG A 73 -18.18 -2.43 18.27
CA ARG A 73 -16.84 -3.04 18.25
C ARG A 73 -15.72 -2.02 18.40
N ALA A 74 -16.02 -0.71 18.41
CA ALA A 74 -15.01 0.33 18.55
C ALA A 74 -14.23 0.15 19.86
N ASP A 75 -14.90 -0.17 20.96
CA ASP A 75 -14.26 -0.34 22.28
C ASP A 75 -13.31 -1.55 22.33
N ILE A 76 -13.70 -2.67 21.69
CA ILE A 76 -12.83 -3.85 21.56
C ILE A 76 -11.53 -3.47 20.84
N ILE A 77 -11.62 -2.60 19.85
CA ILE A 77 -10.47 -2.22 19.02
C ILE A 77 -9.54 -1.26 19.76
N LYS A 78 -10.02 -0.50 20.75
CA LYS A 78 -9.17 0.40 21.55
C LYS A 78 -8.09 -0.35 22.32
N SER A 79 -8.38 -1.56 22.79
CA SER A 79 -7.43 -2.40 23.54
C SER A 79 -6.80 -3.50 22.70
N ALA A 80 -7.19 -3.65 21.44
CA ALA A 80 -6.67 -4.66 20.54
C ALA A 80 -5.49 -4.14 19.70
N LYS A 81 -4.66 -5.08 19.25
CA LYS A 81 -3.63 -4.83 18.24
C LYS A 81 -4.23 -4.99 16.86
N VAL A 82 -3.96 -4.03 15.98
CA VAL A 82 -4.42 -4.06 14.59
C VAL A 82 -3.25 -4.40 13.68
N HIS A 83 -3.36 -5.51 12.95
CA HIS A 83 -2.31 -6.00 12.06
C HIS A 83 -2.76 -5.86 10.61
N LEU A 84 -1.86 -5.38 9.75
CA LEU A 84 -2.05 -5.39 8.30
C LEU A 84 -1.21 -6.52 7.70
N TYR A 85 -1.84 -7.46 7.02
CA TYR A 85 -1.17 -8.40 6.14
C TYR A 85 -1.22 -7.91 4.69
N VAL A 86 -0.10 -8.01 3.97
CA VAL A 86 -0.02 -7.78 2.52
C VAL A 86 0.83 -8.87 1.88
N SER A 87 0.35 -9.49 0.80
CA SER A 87 1.05 -10.58 0.14
C SER A 87 2.29 -10.15 -0.66
N GLU A 88 2.51 -8.84 -0.82
CA GLU A 88 3.69 -8.22 -1.42
C GLU A 88 4.09 -6.98 -0.63
N MET A 89 5.36 -6.56 -0.72
CA MET A 89 5.81 -5.33 -0.07
C MET A 89 5.05 -4.11 -0.63
N PRO A 90 4.54 -3.18 0.20
CA PRO A 90 3.81 -2.01 -0.28
C PRO A 90 4.64 -1.20 -1.27
N CYS A 91 4.02 -0.87 -2.42
CA CYS A 91 4.72 -0.16 -3.48
C CYS A 91 5.27 1.20 -3.03
N GLY A 92 6.38 1.62 -3.64
CA GLY A 92 7.09 2.87 -3.34
C GLY A 92 8.43 2.59 -2.66
N ASP A 93 8.86 3.48 -1.76
CA ASP A 93 10.22 3.45 -1.21
C ASP A 93 10.55 2.13 -0.48
N ALA A 94 9.58 1.52 0.18
CA ALA A 94 9.74 0.23 0.90
C ALA A 94 10.09 -0.96 0.01
N SER A 95 9.96 -0.85 -1.32
CA SER A 95 10.12 -1.96 -2.26
C SER A 95 11.10 -1.68 -3.41
N MET A 96 11.92 -0.62 -3.32
CA MET A 96 12.76 -0.18 -4.45
C MET A 96 13.90 -1.15 -4.75
N SER A 97 14.52 -1.73 -3.74
CA SER A 97 15.57 -2.73 -3.91
C SER A 97 15.02 -4.06 -4.44
N LEU A 98 13.78 -4.42 -4.07
CA LEU A 98 13.07 -5.55 -4.67
C LEU A 98 12.76 -5.30 -6.15
N VAL A 99 12.41 -4.07 -6.52
CA VAL A 99 12.21 -3.68 -7.93
C VAL A 99 13.53 -3.75 -8.69
N ALA A 100 14.62 -3.25 -8.11
CA ALA A 100 15.96 -3.30 -8.70
C ALA A 100 16.40 -4.75 -8.96
N SER A 101 16.26 -5.64 -7.96
CA SER A 101 16.67 -7.05 -8.10
C SER A 101 15.84 -7.85 -9.13
N ARG A 102 14.60 -7.44 -9.42
CA ARG A 102 13.73 -8.07 -10.44
C ARG A 102 13.88 -7.48 -11.84
N SER A 103 14.55 -6.34 -11.97
CA SER A 103 14.74 -5.68 -13.26
C SER A 103 15.97 -6.29 -13.93
N ALA A 104 15.75 -7.34 -14.74
CA ALA A 104 16.81 -8.06 -15.44
C ALA A 104 17.52 -7.22 -16.55
N SER A 105 17.00 -6.03 -16.87
CA SER A 105 17.61 -5.08 -17.79
C SER A 105 17.89 -3.77 -17.05
N SER A 106 19.15 -3.35 -17.05
CA SER A 106 19.70 -2.16 -16.37
C SER A 106 19.13 -0.80 -16.81
N GLU A 107 18.09 -0.78 -17.64
CA GLU A 107 17.46 0.47 -18.07
C GLU A 107 16.38 0.88 -17.07
N GLU A 108 16.84 1.56 -16.03
CA GLU A 108 16.01 2.47 -15.26
C GLU A 108 15.29 3.41 -16.22
N TRP A 109 13.95 3.36 -16.24
CA TRP A 109 13.22 4.35 -17.00
C TRP A 109 13.40 5.72 -16.33
N LEU A 110 14.19 6.56 -16.99
CA LEU A 110 14.39 7.95 -16.66
C LEU A 110 13.11 8.74 -16.96
N ALA A 111 12.39 9.14 -15.91
CA ALA A 111 11.30 10.11 -16.07
C ALA A 111 11.90 11.50 -16.41
N PRO A 112 11.37 12.24 -17.41
CA PRO A 112 11.98 13.49 -17.90
C PRO A 112 12.12 14.68 -16.93
N ASP A 113 11.77 14.57 -15.64
CA ASP A 113 11.84 15.69 -14.69
C ASP A 113 12.69 15.35 -13.46
N SER A 114 14.01 15.56 -13.59
CA SER A 114 15.02 15.45 -12.53
C SER A 114 15.24 16.80 -11.83
N LEU A 115 14.22 17.30 -11.12
CA LEU A 115 14.32 18.56 -10.36
C LEU A 115 14.57 18.31 -8.86
N GLY A 116 15.83 18.13 -8.47
CA GLY A 116 16.27 18.21 -7.06
C GLY A 116 15.75 17.11 -6.12
N LYS A 117 16.17 17.15 -4.85
CA LYS A 117 15.74 16.19 -3.80
C LYS A 117 14.23 16.24 -3.52
N ASP A 118 13.58 17.35 -3.84
CA ASP A 118 12.14 17.56 -3.62
C ASP A 118 11.25 17.08 -4.78
N SER A 119 11.82 16.53 -5.86
CA SER A 119 11.02 15.99 -6.97
C SER A 119 10.26 14.73 -6.56
N ILE A 120 8.96 14.70 -6.85
CA ILE A 120 8.11 13.51 -6.74
C ILE A 120 8.44 12.54 -7.89
N ALA A 121 8.84 11.31 -7.57
CA ALA A 121 9.07 10.28 -8.59
C ALA A 121 7.78 9.52 -8.93
N ARG A 122 7.66 9.05 -10.18
CA ARG A 122 6.50 8.28 -10.62
C ARG A 122 6.81 6.79 -10.63
N GLY A 123 6.13 6.04 -9.78
CA GLY A 123 6.13 4.58 -9.81
C GLY A 123 7.51 4.01 -9.57
N ARG A 124 7.97 3.19 -10.52
CA ARG A 124 9.30 2.55 -10.55
C ARG A 124 10.35 3.36 -11.31
N ALA A 125 9.97 4.53 -11.86
CA ALA A 125 10.93 5.41 -12.50
C ALA A 125 11.97 5.87 -11.47
N ASN A 126 13.22 5.99 -11.91
CA ASN A 126 14.32 6.37 -11.04
C ASN A 126 14.37 5.54 -9.74
N PHE A 127 14.24 4.21 -9.78
CA PHE A 127 14.24 3.33 -8.60
C PHE A 127 15.54 3.41 -7.78
N SER A 128 16.64 3.88 -8.37
CA SER A 128 17.90 4.20 -7.68
C SER A 128 17.78 5.40 -6.73
N ARG A 129 16.78 6.28 -6.94
CA ARG A 129 16.50 7.42 -6.06
C ARG A 129 15.66 6.99 -4.87
N LEU A 130 16.31 6.78 -3.74
CA LEU A 130 15.69 6.28 -2.51
C LEU A 130 15.25 7.43 -1.59
N GLY A 131 14.30 7.16 -0.69
CA GLY A 131 13.87 8.12 0.35
C GLY A 131 12.99 9.27 -0.15
N ILE A 132 12.44 9.18 -1.37
CA ILE A 132 11.59 10.22 -1.96
C ILE A 132 10.12 9.79 -2.04
N VAL A 133 9.21 10.77 -2.02
CA VAL A 133 7.78 10.53 -2.23
C VAL A 133 7.53 10.06 -3.66
N ARG A 134 6.71 9.01 -3.81
CA ARG A 134 6.39 8.41 -5.11
C ARG A 134 4.89 8.48 -5.44
N THR A 135 4.55 8.64 -6.70
CA THR A 135 3.17 8.53 -7.23
C THR A 135 2.96 7.22 -7.99
N LYS A 136 1.71 6.90 -8.29
CA LYS A 136 1.29 5.82 -9.17
C LYS A 136 1.06 6.34 -10.60
N PRO A 137 0.93 5.48 -11.61
CA PRO A 137 1.17 4.04 -11.61
C PRO A 137 2.66 3.70 -11.81
N GLY A 138 3.00 2.43 -11.56
CA GLY A 138 4.36 1.88 -11.76
C GLY A 138 4.79 1.70 -13.21
N ARG A 139 3.89 1.90 -14.18
CA ARG A 139 4.11 1.62 -15.60
C ARG A 139 4.27 2.90 -16.42
N PRO A 140 5.20 2.93 -17.41
CA PRO A 140 5.42 4.10 -18.26
C PRO A 140 4.27 4.47 -19.19
N ASP A 141 3.70 3.47 -19.85
CA ASP A 141 2.64 3.56 -20.84
C ASP A 141 1.28 3.95 -20.24
N SER A 142 1.13 3.88 -18.91
CA SER A 142 -0.13 4.21 -18.26
C SER A 142 -0.34 5.73 -18.11
N PRO A 143 -1.58 6.23 -18.08
CA PRO A 143 -1.85 7.61 -17.71
C PRO A 143 -1.36 7.96 -16.29
N VAL A 144 -1.01 9.22 -16.04
CA VAL A 144 -0.59 9.70 -14.72
C VAL A 144 -1.75 9.56 -13.72
N SER A 145 -1.43 9.14 -12.49
CA SER A 145 -2.35 9.15 -11.35
C SER A 145 -1.83 10.10 -10.28
N HIS A 146 -2.71 10.81 -9.59
CA HIS A 146 -2.33 11.64 -8.43
C HIS A 146 -2.16 10.82 -7.15
N SER A 147 -2.44 9.52 -7.19
CA SER A 147 -2.33 8.65 -6.03
C SER A 147 -0.86 8.47 -5.66
N LYS A 148 -0.51 8.75 -4.39
CA LYS A 148 0.80 8.42 -3.82
C LYS A 148 1.02 6.90 -3.72
N SER A 149 2.26 6.50 -3.52
CA SER A 149 2.66 5.12 -3.30
C SER A 149 2.05 4.57 -2.00
N CYS A 150 1.95 3.24 -1.88
CA CYS A 150 1.33 2.64 -0.71
C CYS A 150 2.21 2.79 0.53
N SER A 151 3.53 2.66 0.40
CA SER A 151 4.48 2.93 1.48
C SER A 151 4.38 4.37 2.03
N ASP A 152 4.24 5.38 1.15
CA ASP A 152 3.97 6.78 1.55
C ASP A 152 2.65 6.91 2.33
N LYS A 153 1.59 6.26 1.84
CA LYS A 153 0.27 6.31 2.49
C LYS A 153 0.27 5.61 3.84
N LEU A 154 0.88 4.42 3.94
CA LEU A 154 0.98 3.67 5.19
C LEU A 154 1.78 4.44 6.23
N ALA A 155 2.89 5.07 5.82
CA ALA A 155 3.66 5.94 6.70
C ALA A 155 2.80 7.10 7.22
N ARG A 156 2.07 7.78 6.33
CA ARG A 156 1.13 8.84 6.72
C ARG A 156 0.13 8.36 7.76
N TYR A 157 -0.41 7.14 7.60
CA TYR A 157 -1.43 6.62 8.50
C TYR A 157 -0.91 6.31 9.91
N GLN A 158 0.39 6.07 10.06
CA GLN A 158 1.01 5.96 11.38
C GLN A 158 1.08 7.30 12.12
N PHE A 159 1.02 8.43 11.42
CA PHE A 159 0.93 9.75 12.06
C PHE A 159 -0.50 10.19 12.34
N ILE A 160 -1.40 9.99 11.36
CA ILE A 160 -2.74 10.62 11.40
C ILE A 160 -3.88 9.66 11.77
N SER A 161 -3.60 8.39 12.06
CA SER A 161 -4.57 7.32 12.25
C SER A 161 -5.10 6.65 10.97
N LEU A 162 -5.55 5.40 11.17
CA LEU A 162 -6.36 4.62 10.24
C LEU A 162 -7.82 5.06 10.22
N THR A 163 -8.34 5.64 11.31
CA THR A 163 -9.69 6.20 11.35
C THR A 163 -9.74 7.45 10.47
N ARG A 164 -10.78 7.57 9.64
CA ARG A 164 -10.89 8.68 8.68
C ARG A 164 -12.30 9.21 8.58
N SER A 165 -12.39 10.49 8.21
CA SER A 165 -13.64 11.11 7.76
C SER A 165 -14.78 10.82 8.75
N PHE A 166 -15.87 10.22 8.30
CA PHE A 166 -17.06 9.89 9.09
C PHE A 166 -16.82 8.92 10.27
N VAL A 167 -15.72 8.17 10.31
CA VAL A 167 -15.40 7.28 11.44
C VAL A 167 -14.73 8.02 12.58
N SER A 168 -13.96 9.07 12.26
CA SER A 168 -13.14 9.79 13.25
C SER A 168 -13.91 10.45 14.41
N PRO A 169 -15.16 10.95 14.24
CA PRO A 169 -15.91 11.53 15.35
C PRO A 169 -16.45 10.50 16.35
N VAL A 170 -16.49 9.22 15.98
CA VAL A 170 -17.14 8.15 16.75
C VAL A 170 -16.19 7.03 17.16
N CYS A 171 -14.91 7.12 16.77
CA CYS A 171 -13.90 6.12 17.06
C CYS A 171 -12.55 6.81 17.30
N ASP A 172 -11.90 6.47 18.41
CA ASP A 172 -10.59 7.01 18.76
C ASP A 172 -9.51 6.65 17.70
N PRO A 173 -8.40 7.40 17.64
CA PRO A 173 -7.31 7.09 16.73
C PRO A 173 -6.78 5.66 16.88
N ILE A 174 -6.88 4.88 15.79
CA ILE A 174 -6.32 3.53 15.67
C ILE A 174 -5.08 3.55 14.76
N TYR A 175 -4.06 2.79 15.12
CA TYR A 175 -2.80 2.65 14.39
C TYR A 175 -2.50 1.17 14.14
N PHE A 176 -1.67 0.85 13.13
CA PHE A 176 -1.22 -0.53 13.01
C PHE A 176 -0.20 -0.85 14.08
N TYR A 177 -0.38 -1.99 14.74
CA TYR A 177 0.62 -2.62 15.58
C TYR A 177 1.71 -3.29 14.75
N SER A 178 1.34 -3.95 13.64
CA SER A 178 2.33 -4.53 12.73
C SER A 178 1.89 -4.54 11.27
N LEU A 179 2.88 -4.53 10.39
CA LEU A 179 2.77 -4.86 8.97
C LEU A 179 3.43 -6.21 8.73
N ILE A 180 2.66 -7.16 8.19
CA ILE A 180 3.09 -8.53 7.93
C ILE A 180 3.18 -8.72 6.41
N VAL A 181 4.36 -9.09 5.94
CA VAL A 181 4.64 -9.37 4.52
C VAL A 181 5.49 -10.64 4.41
N PRO A 182 5.48 -11.36 3.27
CA PRO A 182 6.34 -12.53 3.06
C PRO A 182 7.83 -12.18 3.17
N LYS A 183 8.63 -13.06 3.79
CA LYS A 183 10.06 -12.84 4.03
C LYS A 183 10.86 -12.51 2.77
N ASN A 184 10.55 -13.12 1.64
CA ASN A 184 11.20 -12.88 0.34
C ASN A 184 10.85 -11.52 -0.30
N GLN A 185 9.98 -10.73 0.32
CA GLN A 185 9.64 -9.37 -0.10
C GLN A 185 10.37 -8.31 0.73
N ILE A 186 11.06 -8.71 1.80
CA ILE A 186 11.66 -7.79 2.78
C ILE A 186 13.12 -7.50 2.40
N TRP A 187 13.42 -6.21 2.28
CA TRP A 187 14.78 -5.68 2.34
C TRP A 187 14.85 -4.74 3.53
N GLU A 188 15.64 -5.09 4.54
CA GLU A 188 15.67 -4.38 5.82
C GLU A 188 16.08 -2.91 5.64
N THR A 189 17.02 -2.64 4.74
CA THR A 189 17.46 -1.29 4.38
C THR A 189 16.33 -0.43 3.81
N ASP A 190 15.46 -1.01 2.98
CA ASP A 190 14.30 -0.31 2.43
C ASP A 190 13.23 -0.04 3.48
N VAL A 191 12.97 -1.03 4.34
CA VAL A 191 12.00 -0.91 5.44
C VAL A 191 12.44 0.17 6.42
N HIS A 192 13.70 0.14 6.85
CA HIS A 192 14.26 1.09 7.80
C HIS A 192 14.24 2.52 7.25
N ARG A 193 14.75 2.72 6.03
CA ARG A 193 14.69 4.02 5.37
C ARG A 193 13.26 4.53 5.24
N CYS A 194 12.34 3.66 4.80
CA CYS A 194 10.97 4.06 4.49
C CYS A 194 10.12 4.39 5.73
N TRP A 195 10.29 3.72 6.85
CA TRP A 195 9.42 3.91 8.02
C TRP A 195 10.15 4.34 9.29
N THR A 196 11.44 4.67 9.20
CA THR A 196 12.22 5.19 10.34
C THR A 196 12.99 6.45 9.98
N GLU A 197 13.72 6.48 8.86
CA GLU A 197 14.62 7.62 8.55
C GLU A 197 13.93 8.77 7.82
N ARG A 198 12.97 8.49 6.93
CA ARG A 198 12.35 9.51 6.06
C ARG A 198 11.13 10.22 6.66
N LEU A 199 10.73 9.87 7.88
CA LEU A 199 9.46 10.25 8.50
C LEU A 199 9.61 11.39 9.50
#